data_AF-A0A318F7C9-F1
#
_entry.id   AF-A0A318F7C9-F1
#
_cell.length_a   1.000
_cell.length_b   1.000
_cell.length_c   1.000
_cell.angle_alpha   90.00
_cell.angle_beta   90.00
_cell.angle_gamma   90.00
#
_symmetry.space_group_name_H-M   'P 1'
#
loop_
_entity.id
_entity.type
_entity.pdbx_description
1 polymer ?
#
loop_
_entity_poly.entity_id
_entity_poly.type
_entity_poly.pdbx_seq_one_letter_code
_entity_poly.pdbx_strand_id
1 'polypeptide(L)'
;MQNHKSSVEEYIQQNIFSRTGENFFDFSFEEDYLYQQLDFIGKNLCLKYVGIYSCFYLIDSFQAQAGAIHKHQCVLVYKGMLELIFRTSAMMLGAERRQNEPNEMFYEPWRDNVHLWVNGGEFEWANDQYWWIHDQTHRKAFDMLVEAMFVFLVLHEIGHIHNLHGDRRNDDAKENPSFIDHIIFIHKAVGDTEAVEAVEAVEAVEAVEAVEAVEAVDEADEADEADEADEADEAKKLDAHAREIIADSYAFQFMLLELQECFFPDSEYEGVDAGTLSSINLGICIYVVASFFWALSFKRPMMNDSQNANYPSHAFRLASIESACLEHKICMRDNTLTRSGLEMGMKSYIKKLTCASNNNEFIEWRLTMNIPANQEHYEKICAITGDWSNLMFGVRDEDLVEKLKLKVHDFGLNKNS
;
A
#
# COMPACT_ATOMS: atom_id res chain seq x y z
N MET A 1 14.08 -3.35 25.67
CA MET A 1 13.06 -3.83 24.72
C MET A 1 11.71 -4.04 25.38
N GLN A 2 11.58 -4.86 26.44
CA GLN A 2 10.29 -5.10 27.11
C GLN A 2 9.56 -3.80 27.51
N ASN A 3 10.28 -2.88 28.16
CA ASN A 3 9.69 -1.59 28.58
C ASN A 3 9.21 -0.72 27.41
N HIS A 4 9.84 -0.82 26.22
CA HIS A 4 9.40 -0.08 25.04
C HIS A 4 8.13 -0.70 24.44
N LYS A 5 8.14 -2.02 24.23
CA LYS A 5 6.95 -2.73 23.72
C LYS A 5 5.72 -2.51 24.60
N SER A 6 5.87 -2.64 25.92
CA SER A 6 4.78 -2.36 26.85
C SER A 6 4.28 -0.91 26.76
N SER A 7 5.17 0.07 26.55
CA SER A 7 4.75 1.46 26.35
C SER A 7 3.99 1.69 25.03
N VAL A 8 4.35 0.96 23.96
CA VAL A 8 3.66 1.02 22.66
C VAL A 8 2.28 0.36 22.76
N GLU A 9 2.19 -0.79 23.43
CA GLU A 9 0.93 -1.50 23.64
C GLU A 9 -0.04 -0.67 24.49
N GLU A 10 0.45 -0.07 25.58
CA GLU A 10 -0.33 0.84 26.41
C GLU A 10 -0.81 2.05 25.60
N TYR A 11 0.06 2.62 24.77
CA TYR A 11 -0.30 3.72 23.88
C TYR A 11 -1.43 3.32 22.91
N ILE A 12 -1.32 2.16 22.23
CA ILE A 12 -2.34 1.63 21.31
C ILE A 12 -3.65 1.41 22.04
N GLN A 13 -3.61 0.78 23.22
CA GLN A 13 -4.80 0.52 24.03
C GLN A 13 -5.52 1.81 24.42
N GLN A 14 -4.77 2.80 24.90
CA GLN A 14 -5.33 4.05 25.41
C GLN A 14 -5.83 4.99 24.31
N ASN A 15 -5.18 5.01 23.14
CA ASN A 15 -5.45 6.02 22.11
C ASN A 15 -6.17 5.47 20.88
N ILE A 16 -6.10 4.16 20.61
CA ILE A 16 -6.79 3.51 19.48
C ILE A 16 -7.93 2.65 20.02
N PHE A 17 -7.62 1.60 20.78
CA PHE A 17 -8.61 0.59 21.16
C PHE A 17 -9.70 1.12 22.09
N SER A 18 -9.40 2.11 22.94
CA SER A 18 -10.39 2.78 23.77
C SER A 18 -11.50 3.46 22.96
N ARG A 19 -11.21 3.85 21.71
CA ARG A 19 -12.15 4.51 20.79
C ARG A 19 -12.81 3.51 19.84
N THR A 20 -12.06 2.52 19.35
CA THR A 20 -12.53 1.60 18.31
C THR A 20 -13.13 0.30 18.87
N GLY A 21 -12.82 -0.07 20.11
CA GLY A 21 -13.19 -1.36 20.71
C GLY A 21 -12.41 -2.55 20.16
N GLU A 22 -11.37 -2.30 19.36
CA GLU A 22 -10.50 -3.32 18.75
C GLU A 22 -9.52 -3.91 19.77
N ASN A 23 -8.88 -5.02 19.41
CA ASN A 23 -7.89 -5.68 20.25
C ASN A 23 -6.67 -6.12 19.45
N PHE A 24 -5.59 -6.48 20.14
CA PHE A 24 -4.50 -7.21 19.50
C PHE A 24 -5.02 -8.57 19.03
N PHE A 25 -4.53 -9.02 17.88
CA PHE A 25 -4.91 -10.30 17.31
C PHE A 25 -4.56 -11.47 18.22
N ASP A 26 -5.52 -12.36 18.48
CA ASP A 26 -5.32 -13.58 19.26
C ASP A 26 -5.12 -14.78 18.34
N PHE A 27 -3.89 -15.29 18.34
CA PHE A 27 -3.47 -16.42 17.53
C PHE A 27 -4.05 -17.77 18.01
N SER A 28 -4.69 -17.81 19.18
CA SER A 28 -5.17 -19.08 19.76
C SER A 28 -6.35 -19.71 19.00
N PHE A 29 -7.01 -18.94 18.13
CA PHE A 29 -8.28 -19.32 17.49
C PHE A 29 -8.22 -19.35 15.96
N GLU A 30 -7.03 -19.23 15.38
CA GLU A 30 -6.87 -19.21 13.92
C GLU A 30 -6.91 -20.60 13.29
N GLU A 31 -7.48 -20.67 12.09
CA GLU A 31 -7.65 -21.92 11.34
C GLU A 31 -6.41 -22.29 10.49
N ASP A 32 -5.56 -21.31 10.15
CA ASP A 32 -4.46 -21.48 9.20
C ASP A 32 -3.15 -20.83 9.71
N TYR A 33 -2.00 -21.45 9.39
CA TYR A 33 -0.68 -20.99 9.84
C TYR A 33 -0.25 -19.65 9.23
N LEU A 34 -0.89 -19.21 8.15
CA LEU A 34 -0.53 -17.97 7.48
C LEU A 34 -0.60 -16.76 8.40
N TYR A 35 -1.54 -16.70 9.35
CA TYR A 35 -1.59 -15.60 10.32
C TYR A 35 -0.29 -15.46 11.13
N GLN A 36 0.23 -16.58 11.67
CA GLN A 36 1.48 -16.61 12.41
C GLN A 36 2.69 -16.31 11.50
N GLN A 37 2.67 -16.82 10.26
CA GLN A 37 3.74 -16.56 9.31
C GLN A 37 3.81 -15.08 8.94
N LEU A 38 2.68 -14.44 8.66
CA LEU A 38 2.62 -13.03 8.32
C LEU A 38 3.00 -12.14 9.51
N ASP A 39 2.60 -12.49 10.73
CA ASP A 39 3.10 -11.82 11.94
C ASP A 39 4.63 -11.89 12.07
N PHE A 40 5.22 -13.07 11.83
CA PHE A 40 6.67 -13.24 11.83
C PHE A 40 7.35 -12.41 10.73
N ILE A 41 6.83 -12.42 9.51
CA ILE A 41 7.35 -11.62 8.39
C ILE A 41 7.27 -10.13 8.71
N GLY A 42 6.14 -9.63 9.21
CA GLY A 42 5.95 -8.23 9.54
C GLY A 42 6.95 -7.75 10.61
N LYS A 43 7.15 -8.56 11.66
CA LYS A 43 8.16 -8.30 12.69
C LYS A 43 9.58 -8.25 12.13
N ASN A 44 9.92 -9.16 11.21
CA ASN A 44 11.25 -9.19 10.59
C ASN A 44 11.48 -7.99 9.68
N LEU A 45 10.49 -7.60 8.87
CA LEU A 45 10.58 -6.42 8.01
C LEU A 45 10.79 -5.15 8.84
N CYS A 46 9.98 -4.95 9.89
CA CYS A 46 10.16 -3.82 10.81
C CYS A 46 11.56 -3.82 11.45
N LEU A 47 12.01 -4.97 11.96
CA LEU A 47 13.35 -5.09 12.56
C LEU A 47 14.46 -4.77 11.56
N LYS A 48 14.35 -5.25 10.32
CA LYS A 48 15.34 -5.10 9.26
C LYS A 48 15.41 -3.68 8.71
N TYR A 49 14.27 -3.02 8.53
CA TYR A 49 14.18 -1.75 7.82
C TYR A 49 14.00 -0.52 8.71
N VAL A 50 13.47 -0.70 9.93
CA VAL A 50 13.27 0.38 10.90
C VAL A 50 14.24 0.26 12.08
N GLY A 51 14.47 -0.96 12.57
CA GLY A 51 15.51 -1.26 13.56
C GLY A 51 14.98 -1.89 14.85
N ILE A 52 15.86 -2.03 15.85
CA ILE A 52 15.63 -2.82 17.07
C ILE A 52 14.52 -2.31 18.01
N TYR A 53 14.09 -1.08 17.84
CA TYR A 53 13.01 -0.46 18.62
C TYR A 53 11.66 -0.50 17.89
N SER A 54 11.63 -1.01 16.66
CA SER A 54 10.38 -1.11 15.91
C SER A 54 9.42 -2.14 16.49
N CYS A 55 8.14 -1.93 16.20
CA CYS A 55 7.08 -2.84 16.56
C CYS A 55 6.23 -3.19 15.34
N PHE A 56 5.65 -4.39 15.37
CA PHE A 56 4.67 -4.84 14.41
C PHE A 56 3.55 -5.54 15.18
N TYR A 57 2.30 -5.20 14.88
CA TYR A 57 1.13 -5.84 15.49
C TYR A 57 0.06 -6.15 14.45
N LEU A 58 -0.50 -7.35 14.55
CA LEU A 58 -1.80 -7.66 13.97
C LEU A 58 -2.91 -7.20 14.92
N ILE A 59 -3.95 -6.61 14.33
CA ILE A 59 -5.11 -6.06 15.04
C ILE A 59 -6.35 -6.89 14.68
N ASP A 60 -7.08 -7.35 15.69
CA ASP A 60 -8.36 -8.05 15.50
C ASP A 60 -9.45 -7.03 15.16
N SER A 61 -9.71 -6.89 13.86
CA SER A 61 -10.67 -5.94 13.31
C SER A 61 -11.06 -6.34 11.89
N PHE A 62 -12.33 -6.18 11.55
CA PHE A 62 -12.86 -6.41 10.21
C PHE A 62 -12.44 -5.32 9.19
N GLN A 63 -11.81 -4.23 9.64
CA GLN A 63 -11.41 -3.15 8.75
C GLN A 63 -10.27 -3.60 7.83
N ALA A 64 -10.39 -3.33 6.53
CA ALA A 64 -9.28 -3.47 5.59
C ALA A 64 -8.36 -2.27 5.72
N GLN A 65 -7.31 -2.41 6.54
CA GLN A 65 -6.49 -1.30 7.02
C GLN A 65 -5.08 -1.73 7.41
N ALA A 66 -4.12 -0.83 7.22
CA ALA A 66 -2.80 -0.89 7.82
C ALA A 66 -2.43 0.51 8.31
N GLY A 67 -1.35 0.67 9.06
CA GLY A 67 -0.95 1.98 9.53
C GLY A 67 0.41 2.00 10.20
N ALA A 68 0.94 3.21 10.36
CA ALA A 68 2.23 3.45 10.99
C ALA A 68 2.10 4.47 12.13
N ILE A 69 2.46 4.09 13.35
CA ILE A 69 2.59 5.02 14.48
C ILE A 69 4.02 5.55 14.50
N HIS A 70 4.27 6.66 13.82
CA HIS A 70 5.62 7.20 13.58
C HIS A 70 6.45 7.40 14.85
N LYS A 71 5.88 8.07 15.86
CA LYS A 71 6.54 8.30 17.16
C LYS A 71 7.02 7.01 17.84
N HIS A 72 6.34 5.90 17.56
CA HIS A 72 6.58 4.60 18.15
C HIS A 72 7.21 3.60 17.18
N GLN A 73 7.56 4.01 15.96
CA GLN A 73 8.14 3.15 14.93
C GLN A 73 7.40 1.81 14.78
N CYS A 74 6.07 1.90 14.83
CA CYS A 74 5.19 0.75 14.94
C CYS A 74 4.32 0.62 13.71
N VAL A 75 4.26 -0.56 13.11
CA VAL A 75 3.33 -0.88 12.01
C VAL A 75 2.19 -1.73 12.55
N LEU A 76 0.97 -1.38 12.15
CA LEU A 76 -0.25 -2.11 12.46
C LEU A 76 -0.84 -2.67 11.17
N VAL A 77 -1.27 -3.93 11.18
CA VAL A 77 -2.05 -4.52 10.08
C VAL A 77 -3.31 -5.16 10.65
N TYR A 78 -4.46 -4.82 10.08
CA TYR A 78 -5.74 -5.25 10.59
C TYR A 78 -6.15 -6.57 9.94
N LYS A 79 -6.83 -7.45 10.68
CA LYS A 79 -7.29 -8.77 10.17
C LYS A 79 -8.03 -8.61 8.84
N GLY A 80 -8.94 -7.65 8.72
CA GLY A 80 -9.68 -7.38 7.48
C GLY A 80 -8.81 -7.07 6.25
N MET A 81 -7.58 -6.58 6.44
CA MET A 81 -6.61 -6.42 5.36
C MET A 81 -6.00 -7.77 4.95
N LEU A 82 -5.72 -8.65 5.91
CA LEU A 82 -5.28 -10.02 5.62
C LEU A 82 -6.36 -10.79 4.86
N GLU A 83 -7.62 -10.64 5.27
CA GLU A 83 -8.76 -11.25 4.59
C GLU A 83 -8.88 -10.80 3.12
N LEU A 84 -8.62 -9.51 2.86
CA LEU A 84 -8.55 -8.99 1.50
C LEU A 84 -7.40 -9.63 0.71
N ILE A 85 -6.21 -9.74 1.31
CA ILE A 85 -5.04 -10.38 0.70
C ILE A 85 -5.35 -11.85 0.36
N PHE A 86 -5.91 -12.63 1.29
CA PHE A 86 -6.23 -14.04 1.05
C PHE A 86 -7.21 -14.20 -0.12
N ARG A 87 -8.28 -13.40 -0.16
CA ARG A 87 -9.25 -13.44 -1.27
C ARG A 87 -8.65 -13.04 -2.61
N THR A 88 -7.76 -12.03 -2.60
CA THR A 88 -7.09 -11.57 -3.83
C THR A 88 -6.12 -12.63 -4.33
N SER A 89 -5.30 -13.21 -3.45
CA SER A 89 -4.38 -14.30 -3.79
C SER A 89 -5.09 -15.56 -4.27
N ALA A 90 -6.24 -15.91 -3.68
CA ALA A 90 -7.07 -17.03 -4.14
C ALA A 90 -7.57 -16.77 -5.58
N MET A 91 -8.08 -15.57 -5.85
CA MET A 91 -8.53 -15.18 -7.19
C MET A 91 -7.38 -15.23 -8.21
N MET A 92 -6.19 -14.72 -7.85
CA MET A 92 -5.01 -14.78 -8.71
C MET A 92 -4.60 -16.23 -9.01
N LEU A 93 -4.53 -17.09 -8.00
CA LEU A 93 -4.20 -18.50 -8.17
C LEU A 93 -5.23 -19.23 -9.06
N GLY A 94 -6.53 -18.96 -8.85
CA GLY A 94 -7.57 -19.51 -9.70
C GLY A 94 -7.46 -19.04 -11.15
N ALA A 95 -7.07 -17.79 -11.39
CA ALA A 95 -6.81 -17.28 -12.73
C ALA A 95 -5.64 -17.98 -13.42
N GLU A 96 -4.55 -18.27 -12.70
CA GLU A 96 -3.44 -19.09 -13.21
C GLU A 96 -3.92 -20.49 -13.61
N ARG A 97 -4.66 -21.12 -12.69
CA ARG A 97 -5.18 -22.48 -12.86
C ARG A 97 -6.09 -22.58 -14.09
N ARG A 98 -7.03 -21.65 -14.25
CA ARG A 98 -7.92 -21.59 -15.42
C ARG A 98 -7.15 -21.50 -16.75
N GLN A 99 -6.01 -20.80 -16.75
CA GLN A 99 -5.20 -20.66 -17.97
C GLN A 99 -4.34 -21.89 -18.27
N ASN A 100 -3.79 -22.53 -17.25
CA ASN A 100 -2.88 -23.66 -17.40
C ASN A 100 -3.64 -24.99 -17.54
N GLU A 101 -4.81 -25.10 -16.92
CA GLU A 101 -5.64 -26.31 -16.82
C GLU A 101 -7.11 -26.01 -17.23
N PRO A 102 -7.37 -25.56 -18.47
CA PRO A 102 -8.69 -25.05 -18.88
C PRO A 102 -9.82 -26.09 -18.86
N ASN A 103 -9.48 -27.38 -18.79
CA ASN A 103 -10.44 -28.48 -18.74
C ASN A 103 -10.77 -28.92 -17.31
N GLU A 104 -10.04 -28.43 -16.31
CA GLU A 104 -10.24 -28.82 -14.92
C GLU A 104 -11.25 -27.89 -14.24
N MET A 105 -12.35 -28.47 -13.77
CA MET A 105 -13.38 -27.72 -13.08
C MET A 105 -13.03 -27.60 -11.59
N PHE A 106 -13.05 -26.38 -11.08
CA PHE A 106 -12.94 -26.09 -9.65
C PHE A 106 -13.94 -25.00 -9.28
N TYR A 107 -14.22 -24.85 -7.99
CA TYR A 107 -15.15 -23.84 -7.51
C TYR A 107 -14.46 -22.47 -7.45
N GLU A 108 -15.10 -21.47 -8.06
CA GLU A 108 -14.57 -20.13 -8.25
C GLU A 108 -15.51 -19.13 -7.58
N PRO A 109 -15.30 -18.81 -6.29
CA PRO A 109 -16.25 -18.03 -5.51
C PRO A 109 -16.41 -16.58 -6.02
N TRP A 110 -15.45 -16.06 -6.78
CA TRP A 110 -15.53 -14.74 -7.41
C TRP A 110 -16.25 -14.73 -8.76
N ARG A 111 -16.58 -15.89 -9.34
CA ARG A 111 -17.01 -16.01 -10.74
C ARG A 111 -18.26 -15.20 -11.09
N ASP A 112 -19.20 -15.14 -10.16
CA ASP A 112 -20.47 -14.45 -10.38
C ASP A 112 -20.38 -12.97 -9.98
N ASN A 113 -19.51 -12.62 -9.03
CA ASN A 113 -19.38 -11.24 -8.54
C ASN A 113 -18.03 -11.02 -7.83
N VAL A 114 -17.05 -10.49 -8.58
CA VAL A 114 -15.73 -10.13 -8.04
C VAL A 114 -15.84 -9.11 -6.91
N HIS A 115 -16.69 -8.09 -7.08
CA HIS A 115 -16.90 -7.07 -6.05
C HIS A 115 -17.38 -7.70 -4.73
N LEU A 116 -18.36 -8.60 -4.77
CA LEU A 116 -18.87 -9.30 -3.58
C LEU A 116 -17.78 -10.18 -2.95
N TRP A 117 -17.01 -10.90 -3.76
CA TRP A 117 -15.90 -11.71 -3.27
C TRP A 117 -14.88 -10.84 -2.55
N VAL A 118 -14.30 -9.85 -3.22
CA VAL A 118 -13.29 -8.96 -2.65
C VAL A 118 -13.80 -8.25 -1.39
N ASN A 119 -15.07 -7.83 -1.40
CA ASN A 119 -15.74 -7.20 -0.27
C ASN A 119 -16.28 -8.15 0.80
N GLY A 120 -16.04 -9.46 0.67
CA GLY A 120 -16.47 -10.49 1.62
C GLY A 120 -15.91 -10.33 3.04
N GLY A 121 -16.42 -11.16 3.94
CA GLY A 121 -16.10 -11.19 5.38
C GLY A 121 -14.79 -11.90 5.70
N GLU A 122 -14.83 -12.94 6.54
CA GLU A 122 -13.66 -13.77 6.84
C GLU A 122 -13.40 -14.79 5.72
N PHE A 123 -12.15 -15.15 5.50
CA PHE A 123 -11.76 -16.19 4.55
C PHE A 123 -12.07 -17.57 5.12
N GLU A 124 -12.89 -18.35 4.41
CA GLU A 124 -13.35 -19.66 4.87
C GLU A 124 -12.30 -20.75 4.59
N TRP A 125 -11.31 -20.91 5.48
CA TRP A 125 -10.23 -21.90 5.32
C TRP A 125 -10.71 -23.35 5.30
N ALA A 126 -11.72 -23.66 6.11
CA ALA A 126 -12.29 -25.01 6.18
C ALA A 126 -13.29 -25.35 5.06
N ASN A 127 -13.44 -24.49 4.03
CA ASN A 127 -14.37 -24.76 2.94
C ASN A 127 -13.79 -25.78 1.95
N ASP A 128 -14.31 -27.01 1.97
CA ASP A 128 -13.89 -28.11 1.09
C ASP A 128 -13.98 -27.78 -0.41
N GLN A 129 -14.79 -26.80 -0.82
CA GLN A 129 -14.86 -26.36 -2.21
C GLN A 129 -13.58 -25.63 -2.66
N TYR A 130 -12.76 -25.15 -1.72
CA TYR A 130 -11.46 -24.51 -1.96
C TYR A 130 -10.29 -25.50 -1.91
N TRP A 131 -10.54 -26.80 -2.06
CA TRP A 131 -9.50 -27.85 -2.09
C TRP A 131 -8.28 -27.51 -2.95
N TRP A 132 -8.48 -26.77 -4.04
CA TRP A 132 -7.43 -26.38 -5.00
C TRP A 132 -6.43 -25.39 -4.42
N ILE A 133 -6.76 -24.66 -3.35
CA ILE A 133 -5.80 -23.82 -2.60
C ILE A 133 -4.93 -24.69 -1.68
N HIS A 134 -5.42 -25.87 -1.28
CA HIS A 134 -4.75 -26.75 -0.32
C HIS A 134 -3.91 -27.86 -0.97
N ASP A 135 -4.02 -28.07 -2.29
CA ASP A 135 -3.09 -28.94 -3.02
C ASP A 135 -1.65 -28.43 -2.87
N GLN A 136 -0.67 -29.33 -2.73
CA GLN A 136 0.70 -28.98 -2.32
C GLN A 136 1.36 -27.95 -3.26
N THR A 137 1.15 -28.02 -4.57
CA THR A 137 1.78 -27.09 -5.52
C THR A 137 1.07 -25.75 -5.51
N HIS A 138 -0.26 -25.79 -5.56
CA HIS A 138 -1.09 -24.58 -5.54
C HIS A 138 -0.99 -23.84 -4.21
N ARG A 139 -0.87 -24.55 -3.09
CA ARG A 139 -0.72 -23.96 -1.76
C ARG A 139 0.55 -23.12 -1.66
N LYS A 140 1.67 -23.64 -2.17
CA LYS A 140 2.92 -22.86 -2.24
C LYS A 140 2.74 -21.59 -3.06
N ALA A 141 2.11 -21.69 -4.24
CA ALA A 141 1.85 -20.51 -5.06
C ALA A 141 0.91 -19.50 -4.37
N PHE A 142 -0.12 -19.98 -3.68
CA PHE A 142 -1.00 -19.15 -2.86
C PHE A 142 -0.24 -18.42 -1.76
N ASP A 143 0.55 -19.14 -0.95
CA ASP A 143 1.37 -18.57 0.11
C ASP A 143 2.33 -17.50 -0.43
N MET A 144 2.98 -17.76 -1.56
CA MET A 144 3.87 -16.80 -2.23
C MET A 144 3.14 -15.52 -2.63
N LEU A 145 1.92 -15.62 -3.14
CA LEU A 145 1.11 -14.45 -3.52
C LEU A 145 0.67 -13.66 -2.29
N VAL A 146 0.23 -14.35 -1.23
CA VAL A 146 -0.13 -13.77 0.06
C VAL A 146 1.06 -13.02 0.68
N GLU A 147 2.20 -13.69 0.76
CA GLU A 147 3.45 -13.12 1.28
C GLU A 147 3.87 -11.89 0.47
N ALA A 148 3.86 -11.97 -0.86
CA ALA A 148 4.26 -10.86 -1.73
C ALA A 148 3.38 -9.61 -1.54
N MET A 149 2.06 -9.75 -1.45
CA MET A 149 1.16 -8.62 -1.16
C MET A 149 1.40 -8.04 0.23
N PHE A 150 1.56 -8.92 1.22
CA PHE A 150 1.79 -8.49 2.60
C PHE A 150 3.14 -7.78 2.76
N VAL A 151 4.19 -8.27 2.10
CA VAL A 151 5.51 -7.62 2.07
C VAL A 151 5.41 -6.22 1.48
N PHE A 152 4.71 -6.05 0.35
CA PHE A 152 4.46 -4.72 -0.22
C PHE A 152 3.73 -3.79 0.76
N LEU A 153 2.64 -4.27 1.37
CA LEU A 153 1.85 -3.53 2.35
C LEU A 153 2.69 -3.06 3.54
N VAL A 154 3.43 -3.97 4.18
CA VAL A 154 4.25 -3.63 5.35
C VAL A 154 5.39 -2.69 4.98
N LEU A 155 6.04 -2.91 3.83
CA LEU A 155 7.09 -1.99 3.37
C LEU A 155 6.56 -0.61 3.00
N HIS A 156 5.30 -0.50 2.56
CA HIS A 156 4.64 0.80 2.35
C HIS A 156 4.50 1.57 3.66
N GLU A 157 3.99 0.94 4.72
CA GLU A 157 3.90 1.55 6.06
C GLU A 157 5.28 1.93 6.62
N ILE A 158 6.28 1.06 6.42
CA ILE A 158 7.68 1.36 6.75
C ILE A 158 8.19 2.55 5.94
N GLY A 159 7.79 2.68 4.67
CA GLY A 159 8.11 3.81 3.81
C GLY A 159 7.64 5.14 4.40
N HIS A 160 6.46 5.18 5.02
CA HIS A 160 5.99 6.37 5.73
C HIS A 160 6.82 6.68 6.98
N ILE A 161 7.21 5.67 7.77
CA ILE A 161 8.10 5.85 8.93
C ILE A 161 9.47 6.35 8.48
N HIS A 162 10.04 5.72 7.46
CA HIS A 162 11.38 6.01 6.97
C HIS A 162 11.53 7.45 6.48
N ASN A 163 10.53 7.92 5.73
CA ASN A 163 10.53 9.26 5.18
C ASN A 163 10.04 10.32 6.17
N LEU A 164 9.75 9.94 7.41
CA LEU A 164 9.32 10.84 8.49
C LEU A 164 8.05 11.62 8.13
N HIS A 165 7.16 10.99 7.37
CA HIS A 165 5.97 11.63 6.82
C HIS A 165 5.06 12.22 7.92
N GLY A 166 4.95 11.57 9.09
CA GLY A 166 4.20 12.14 10.21
C GLY A 166 4.90 13.24 11.00
N ASP A 167 6.24 13.23 11.07
CA ASP A 167 6.97 14.27 11.80
C ASP A 167 6.97 15.59 11.01
N ARG A 168 7.17 15.52 9.69
CA ARG A 168 7.14 16.70 8.81
C ARG A 168 5.78 17.40 8.84
N ARG A 169 4.68 16.63 8.86
CA ARG A 169 3.32 17.16 8.99
C ARG A 169 3.05 17.86 10.33
N ASN A 170 3.70 17.40 11.41
CA ASN A 170 3.57 18.02 12.72
C ASN A 170 4.29 19.37 12.81
N ASP A 171 5.33 19.59 12.00
CA ASP A 171 5.98 20.89 11.92
C ASP A 171 5.11 21.88 11.12
N ASP A 172 4.43 21.45 10.06
CA ASP A 172 3.42 22.26 9.37
C ASP A 172 2.21 22.59 10.28
N ALA A 173 1.76 21.64 11.10
CA ALA A 173 0.66 21.83 12.04
C ALA A 173 1.01 22.76 13.23
N LYS A 174 2.29 22.94 13.57
CA LYS A 174 2.72 23.92 14.59
C LYS A 174 2.61 25.37 14.10
N GLU A 175 2.65 25.57 12.78
CA GLU A 175 2.45 26.90 12.18
C GLU A 175 0.97 27.26 12.02
N ASN A 176 0.06 26.28 12.11
CA ASN A 176 -1.39 26.48 12.04
C ASN A 176 -2.17 25.61 13.07
N PRO A 177 -2.50 26.12 14.27
CA PRO A 177 -2.84 25.31 15.44
C PRO A 177 -4.29 24.76 15.51
N SER A 178 -5.05 24.72 14.41
CA SER A 178 -6.48 24.35 14.47
C SER A 178 -6.79 22.84 14.42
N PHE A 179 -5.81 21.94 14.29
CA PHE A 179 -6.07 20.49 14.30
C PHE A 179 -5.07 19.73 15.18
N ILE A 180 -5.39 19.60 16.47
CA ILE A 180 -4.70 18.68 17.39
C ILE A 180 -5.46 17.35 17.36
N ASP A 181 -5.28 16.57 16.29
CA ASP A 181 -5.81 15.20 16.23
C ASP A 181 -4.87 14.25 15.47
N HIS A 182 -3.55 14.36 15.66
CA HIS A 182 -2.57 13.58 14.88
C HIS A 182 -1.45 12.98 15.74
N ILE A 183 -1.66 11.73 16.17
CA ILE A 183 -0.58 10.80 16.58
C ILE A 183 -0.87 9.39 16.02
N ILE A 184 -2.17 9.10 15.82
CA ILE A 184 -2.86 8.11 14.99
C ILE A 184 -2.70 8.19 13.45
N PHE A 185 -1.62 7.73 12.80
CA PHE A 185 -1.72 7.47 11.35
C PHE A 185 -2.16 6.04 11.11
N ILE A 186 -3.46 5.88 10.87
CA ILE A 186 -3.97 4.64 10.30
C ILE A 186 -4.26 4.91 8.84
N HIS A 187 -3.51 4.25 7.95
CA HIS A 187 -3.84 4.16 6.53
C HIS A 187 -5.09 3.29 6.43
N LYS A 188 -6.25 3.87 6.72
CA LYS A 188 -7.50 3.24 6.36
C LYS A 188 -7.47 3.04 4.86
N ALA A 189 -7.31 1.81 4.40
CA ALA A 189 -7.53 1.47 2.99
C ALA A 189 -8.99 1.82 2.58
N VAL A 190 -9.85 2.04 3.60
CA VAL A 190 -11.20 2.59 3.51
C VAL A 190 -11.38 3.69 4.58
N GLY A 191 -11.15 4.95 4.21
CA GLY A 191 -11.53 6.12 5.02
C GLY A 191 -12.96 6.55 4.72
N ASP A 192 -13.74 6.79 5.77
CA ASP A 192 -15.15 7.12 5.77
C ASP A 192 -15.52 8.21 4.74
N THR A 193 -16.68 8.01 4.09
CA THR A 193 -17.44 9.07 3.44
C THR A 193 -17.54 10.27 4.38
N GLU A 194 -17.39 11.46 3.80
CA GLU A 194 -17.60 12.76 4.46
C GLU A 194 -18.77 12.77 5.46
N ALA A 195 -18.60 13.58 6.52
CA ALA A 195 -19.49 13.87 7.66
C ALA A 195 -19.18 13.03 8.93
N VAL A 196 -18.93 13.60 10.11
CA VAL A 196 -19.59 14.75 10.74
C VAL A 196 -18.59 15.44 11.69
N GLU A 197 -18.21 16.68 11.40
CA GLU A 197 -17.93 17.64 12.47
C GLU A 197 -19.25 18.09 13.11
N ALA A 198 -19.17 18.35 14.42
CA ALA A 198 -20.14 19.07 15.24
C ALA A 198 -21.44 18.33 15.64
N VAL A 199 -21.38 17.64 16.78
CA VAL A 199 -22.48 17.65 17.75
C VAL A 199 -21.91 17.87 19.15
N GLU A 200 -21.75 19.12 19.56
CA GLU A 200 -22.06 19.53 20.93
C GLU A 200 -22.97 20.76 20.89
N ALA A 201 -24.01 20.69 21.71
CA ALA A 201 -25.15 21.58 21.76
C ALA A 201 -24.83 22.92 22.43
N VAL A 202 -25.60 23.97 22.13
CA VAL A 202 -26.66 24.50 23.03
C VAL A 202 -27.27 25.80 22.45
N GLU A 203 -28.57 25.88 22.73
CA GLU A 203 -29.65 26.84 22.49
C GLU A 203 -29.41 28.36 22.58
N ALA A 204 -30.36 29.07 21.94
CA ALA A 204 -30.88 30.42 22.17
C ALA A 204 -30.07 31.57 21.55
N VAL A 205 -30.65 32.48 20.75
CA VAL A 205 -31.72 33.45 21.11
C VAL A 205 -32.38 34.01 19.83
N GLU A 206 -33.67 34.31 19.96
CA GLU A 206 -34.56 34.91 18.96
C GLU A 206 -34.20 36.34 18.50
N ALA A 207 -34.63 36.65 17.27
CA ALA A 207 -35.10 37.93 16.75
C ALA A 207 -34.10 39.10 16.61
N VAL A 208 -34.03 39.68 15.41
CA VAL A 208 -34.57 41.03 15.06
C VAL A 208 -34.48 41.24 13.55
N GLU A 209 -35.54 41.82 12.99
CA GLU A 209 -35.74 42.19 11.59
C GLU A 209 -34.78 43.28 11.07
N ALA A 210 -34.57 43.25 9.74
CA ALA A 210 -34.44 44.37 8.81
C ALA A 210 -33.36 45.44 9.04
N VAL A 211 -32.40 45.53 8.10
CA VAL A 211 -32.01 46.77 7.40
C VAL A 211 -31.43 46.40 6.03
N GLU A 212 -32.05 46.89 4.95
CA GLU A 212 -31.39 47.09 3.65
C GLU A 212 -30.38 48.23 3.80
N ALA A 213 -29.10 48.00 3.49
CA ALA A 213 -28.18 49.06 3.14
C ALA A 213 -27.04 48.52 2.26
N VAL A 214 -26.88 49.19 1.12
CA VAL A 214 -25.83 49.12 0.11
C VAL A 214 -24.43 49.22 0.72
N GLU A 215 -23.54 48.28 0.42
CA GLU A 215 -22.15 48.59 0.05
C GLU A 215 -21.72 47.65 -1.09
N ALA A 216 -21.44 48.25 -2.23
CA ALA A 216 -20.76 47.63 -3.36
C ALA A 216 -19.31 48.12 -3.32
N VAL A 217 -18.47 47.45 -2.54
CA VAL A 217 -17.01 47.48 -2.57
C VAL A 217 -16.56 46.13 -1.96
N ASP A 218 -15.57 45.46 -2.55
CA ASP A 218 -14.89 44.21 -2.11
C ASP A 218 -15.07 42.92 -2.94
N GLU A 219 -15.53 43.00 -4.19
CA GLU A 219 -15.41 41.85 -5.13
C GLU A 219 -13.95 41.57 -5.60
N ALA A 220 -12.98 42.40 -5.20
CA ALA A 220 -11.57 42.24 -5.58
C ALA A 220 -10.71 41.56 -4.52
N ASP A 221 -11.02 41.72 -3.22
CA ASP A 221 -10.27 41.06 -2.13
C ASP A 221 -10.79 39.63 -1.88
N GLU A 222 -12.07 39.33 -2.13
CA GLU A 222 -12.59 37.95 -2.04
C GLU A 222 -12.07 37.03 -3.16
N ALA A 223 -11.73 37.58 -4.33
CA ALA A 223 -11.19 36.81 -5.44
C ALA A 223 -9.72 36.40 -5.20
N ASP A 224 -8.90 37.30 -4.65
CA ASP A 224 -7.52 37.00 -4.28
C ASP A 224 -7.47 36.02 -3.09
N GLU A 225 -8.37 36.14 -2.10
CA GLU A 225 -8.47 35.16 -1.00
C GLU A 225 -8.98 33.78 -1.46
N ALA A 226 -9.89 33.73 -2.45
CA ALA A 226 -10.39 32.48 -3.01
C ALA A 226 -9.32 31.76 -3.85
N ASP A 227 -8.55 32.50 -4.65
CA ASP A 227 -7.44 31.94 -5.44
C ASP A 227 -6.30 31.43 -4.52
N GLU A 228 -5.98 32.15 -3.43
CA GLU A 228 -5.01 31.69 -2.43
C GLU A 228 -5.49 30.44 -1.65
N ALA A 229 -6.79 30.33 -1.37
CA ALA A 229 -7.38 29.18 -0.71
C ALA A 229 -7.36 27.91 -1.59
N ASP A 230 -7.67 28.05 -2.88
CA ASP A 230 -7.63 26.96 -3.86
C ASP A 230 -6.18 26.49 -4.11
N GLU A 231 -5.21 27.40 -4.17
CA GLU A 231 -3.78 27.04 -4.26
C GLU A 231 -3.28 26.29 -3.02
N ALA A 232 -3.72 26.71 -1.83
CA ALA A 232 -3.35 26.05 -0.58
C ALA A 232 -3.94 24.63 -0.44
N ASP A 233 -5.15 24.40 -0.94
CA ASP A 233 -5.76 23.06 -0.96
C ASP A 233 -5.06 22.14 -1.97
N GLU A 234 -4.70 22.66 -3.14
CA GLU A 234 -3.92 21.92 -4.14
C GLU A 234 -2.55 21.50 -3.61
N ALA A 235 -1.84 22.40 -2.90
CA ALA A 235 -0.55 22.10 -2.29
C ALA A 235 -0.65 20.96 -1.26
N LYS A 236 -1.63 21.03 -0.35
CA LYS A 236 -1.88 19.97 0.65
C LYS A 236 -2.19 18.62 0.00
N LYS A 237 -2.95 18.64 -1.09
CA LYS A 237 -3.28 17.45 -1.88
C LYS A 237 -2.03 16.86 -2.55
N LEU A 238 -1.22 17.71 -3.19
CA LEU A 238 0.05 17.30 -3.80
C LEU A 238 0.98 16.68 -2.76
N ASP A 239 1.09 17.27 -1.57
CA ASP A 239 1.88 16.73 -0.47
C ASP A 239 1.36 15.35 -0.01
N ALA A 240 0.05 15.19 0.12
CA ALA A 240 -0.56 13.91 0.46
C ALA A 240 -0.26 12.84 -0.59
N HIS A 241 -0.39 13.17 -1.87
CA HIS A 241 -0.11 12.24 -2.94
C HIS A 241 1.38 11.91 -3.01
N ALA A 242 2.26 12.90 -2.86
CA ALA A 242 3.71 12.69 -2.85
C ALA A 242 4.15 11.69 -1.79
N ARG A 243 3.60 11.81 -0.56
CA ARG A 243 3.91 10.86 0.52
C ARG A 243 3.54 9.42 0.17
N GLU A 244 2.36 9.20 -0.42
CA GLU A 244 1.92 7.85 -0.83
C GLU A 244 2.79 7.31 -1.98
N ILE A 245 3.10 8.13 -2.98
CA ILE A 245 3.93 7.71 -4.13
C ILE A 245 5.36 7.39 -3.68
N ILE A 246 5.91 8.15 -2.73
CA ILE A 246 7.23 7.88 -2.14
C ILE A 246 7.20 6.57 -1.34
N ALA A 247 6.16 6.35 -0.53
CA ALA A 247 6.01 5.11 0.24
C ALA A 247 5.83 3.89 -0.67
N ASP A 248 5.06 4.02 -1.75
CA ASP A 248 4.89 2.97 -2.77
C ASP A 248 6.17 2.65 -3.51
N SER A 249 6.90 3.69 -3.93
CA SER A 249 8.18 3.52 -4.62
C SER A 249 9.20 2.84 -3.72
N TYR A 250 9.27 3.25 -2.45
CA TYR A 250 10.07 2.57 -1.42
C TYR A 250 9.65 1.11 -1.29
N ALA A 251 8.36 0.85 -1.09
CA ALA A 251 7.83 -0.48 -0.87
C ALA A 251 8.14 -1.42 -2.03
N PHE A 252 7.93 -0.95 -3.25
CA PHE A 252 8.13 -1.74 -4.45
C PHE A 252 9.61 -2.11 -4.65
N GLN A 253 10.54 -1.17 -4.43
CA GLN A 253 11.97 -1.43 -4.58
C GLN A 253 12.48 -2.45 -3.57
N PHE A 254 12.05 -2.34 -2.30
CA PHE A 254 12.45 -3.30 -1.28
C PHE A 254 11.73 -4.65 -1.42
N MET A 255 10.49 -4.66 -1.92
CA MET A 255 9.79 -5.90 -2.29
C MET A 255 10.57 -6.69 -3.34
N LEU A 256 11.13 -6.03 -4.36
CA LEU A 256 11.99 -6.70 -5.34
C LEU A 256 13.17 -7.42 -4.67
N LEU A 257 13.80 -6.79 -3.68
CA LEU A 257 14.92 -7.38 -2.96
C LEU A 257 14.50 -8.56 -2.08
N GLU A 258 13.40 -8.42 -1.33
CA GLU A 258 12.92 -9.49 -0.45
C GLU A 258 12.48 -10.71 -1.27
N LEU A 259 11.71 -10.48 -2.34
CA LEU A 259 11.16 -11.58 -3.13
C LEU A 259 12.19 -12.19 -4.09
N GLN A 260 13.26 -11.48 -4.43
CA GLN A 260 14.36 -12.11 -5.16
C GLN A 260 14.96 -13.27 -4.38
N GLU A 261 15.21 -13.09 -3.07
CA GLU A 261 15.78 -14.13 -2.21
C GLU A 261 14.81 -15.31 -2.04
N CYS A 262 13.50 -15.04 -1.97
CA CYS A 262 12.48 -16.06 -1.80
C CYS A 262 12.16 -16.84 -3.09
N PHE A 263 12.02 -16.15 -4.22
CA PHE A 263 11.52 -16.74 -5.48
C PHE A 263 12.65 -17.20 -6.41
N PHE A 264 13.83 -16.60 -6.29
CA PHE A 264 14.99 -16.89 -7.13
C PHE A 264 16.25 -17.14 -6.27
N PRO A 265 16.23 -18.12 -5.35
CA PRO A 265 17.39 -18.40 -4.52
C PRO A 265 18.58 -18.83 -5.39
N ASP A 266 19.76 -18.26 -5.12
CA ASP A 266 21.00 -18.51 -5.89
C ASP A 266 21.30 -20.00 -6.07
N SER A 267 20.92 -20.83 -5.10
CA SER A 267 21.11 -22.28 -5.14
C SER A 267 20.33 -22.99 -6.25
N GLU A 268 19.21 -22.44 -6.69
CA GLU A 268 18.33 -23.05 -7.71
C GLU A 268 18.56 -22.48 -9.11
N TYR A 269 19.12 -21.27 -9.20
CA TYR A 269 19.28 -20.54 -10.46
C TYR A 269 20.74 -20.27 -10.83
N GLU A 270 21.67 -21.11 -10.34
CA GLU A 270 23.10 -21.00 -10.66
C GLU A 270 23.32 -21.03 -12.18
N GLY A 271 23.97 -19.98 -12.71
CA GLY A 271 24.29 -19.86 -14.14
C GLY A 271 23.17 -19.26 -15.01
N VAL A 272 22.02 -18.91 -14.44
CA VAL A 272 21.00 -18.13 -15.14
C VAL A 272 21.42 -16.66 -15.21
N ASP A 273 21.09 -15.99 -16.32
CA ASP A 273 21.39 -14.57 -16.50
C ASP A 273 20.67 -13.69 -15.46
N ALA A 274 21.46 -12.95 -14.67
CA ALA A 274 20.96 -12.12 -13.58
C ALA A 274 20.00 -11.02 -14.08
N GLY A 275 20.22 -10.50 -15.29
CA GLY A 275 19.32 -9.51 -15.90
C GLY A 275 17.94 -10.08 -16.21
N THR A 276 17.92 -11.31 -16.71
CA THR A 276 16.69 -12.07 -16.98
C THR A 276 15.94 -12.34 -15.68
N LEU A 277 16.61 -12.83 -14.63
CA LEU A 277 15.98 -13.05 -13.32
C LEU A 277 15.42 -11.76 -12.72
N SER A 278 16.18 -10.66 -12.79
CA SER A 278 15.73 -9.34 -12.33
C SER A 278 14.47 -8.88 -13.08
N SER A 279 14.43 -9.09 -14.40
CA SER A 279 13.26 -8.73 -15.23
C SER A 279 12.03 -9.58 -14.90
N ILE A 280 12.22 -10.89 -14.64
CA ILE A 280 11.12 -11.79 -14.25
C ILE A 280 10.60 -11.41 -12.87
N ASN A 281 11.49 -11.15 -11.90
CA ASN A 281 11.11 -10.71 -10.56
C ASN A 281 10.30 -9.41 -10.60
N LEU A 282 10.74 -8.44 -11.41
CA LEU A 282 9.97 -7.22 -11.67
C LEU A 282 8.58 -7.53 -12.22
N GLY A 283 8.47 -8.41 -13.22
CA GLY A 283 7.19 -8.80 -13.80
C GLY A 283 6.23 -9.43 -12.78
N ILE A 284 6.75 -10.29 -11.88
CA ILE A 284 5.95 -10.91 -10.81
C ILE A 284 5.49 -9.84 -9.80
N CYS A 285 6.39 -8.98 -9.34
CA CYS A 285 6.04 -7.94 -8.36
C CYS A 285 5.00 -6.96 -8.91
N ILE A 286 5.12 -6.56 -10.18
CA ILE A 286 4.11 -5.73 -10.86
C ILE A 286 2.76 -6.44 -10.92
N TYR A 287 2.72 -7.74 -11.23
CA TYR A 287 1.46 -8.49 -11.22
C TYR A 287 0.81 -8.52 -9.84
N VAL A 288 1.59 -8.77 -8.79
CA VAL A 288 1.11 -8.77 -7.40
C VAL A 288 0.52 -7.41 -7.01
N VAL A 289 1.28 -6.32 -7.23
CA VAL A 289 0.85 -4.97 -6.83
C VAL A 289 -0.34 -4.49 -7.65
N ALA A 290 -0.38 -4.77 -8.95
CA ALA A 290 -1.55 -4.46 -9.79
C ALA A 290 -2.82 -5.18 -9.28
N SER A 291 -2.70 -6.45 -8.89
CA SER A 291 -3.81 -7.24 -8.36
C SER A 291 -4.29 -6.69 -7.01
N PHE A 292 -3.35 -6.31 -6.14
CA PHE A 292 -3.65 -5.71 -4.85
C PHE A 292 -4.36 -4.35 -4.99
N PHE A 293 -3.84 -3.46 -5.83
CA PHE A 293 -4.47 -2.16 -6.08
C PHE A 293 -5.82 -2.25 -6.76
N TRP A 294 -6.01 -3.23 -7.66
CA TRP A 294 -7.32 -3.48 -8.23
C TRP A 294 -8.30 -3.99 -7.17
N ALA A 295 -7.89 -4.91 -6.29
CA ALA A 295 -8.72 -5.36 -5.17
C ALA A 295 -9.11 -4.20 -4.23
N LEU A 296 -8.16 -3.33 -3.91
CA LEU A 296 -8.41 -2.12 -3.12
C LEU A 296 -9.40 -1.16 -3.79
N SER A 297 -9.43 -1.08 -5.12
CA SER A 297 -10.41 -0.25 -5.84
C SER A 297 -11.87 -0.66 -5.64
N PHE A 298 -12.13 -1.93 -5.27
CA PHE A 298 -13.47 -2.38 -4.88
C PHE A 298 -13.81 -2.04 -3.42
N LYS A 299 -12.80 -1.95 -2.56
CA LYS A 299 -12.96 -1.53 -1.15
C LYS A 299 -13.15 -0.02 -1.04
N ARG A 300 -12.47 0.74 -1.90
CA ARG A 300 -12.57 2.19 -2.02
C ARG A 300 -12.64 2.56 -3.50
N PRO A 301 -13.85 2.65 -4.08
CA PRO A 301 -14.03 3.19 -5.42
C PRO A 301 -13.53 4.64 -5.49
N MET A 302 -12.75 4.97 -6.52
CA MET A 302 -12.11 6.28 -6.66
C MET A 302 -12.23 6.81 -8.09
N MET A 303 -12.34 8.13 -8.21
CA MET A 303 -12.26 8.83 -9.50
C MET A 303 -10.79 8.89 -9.95
N ASN A 304 -10.53 8.48 -11.18
CA ASN A 304 -9.16 8.35 -11.73
C ASN A 304 -8.81 9.44 -12.75
N ASP A 305 -9.75 10.32 -13.07
CA ASP A 305 -9.68 11.28 -14.18
C ASP A 305 -9.13 12.65 -13.79
N SER A 306 -9.31 13.03 -12.53
CA SER A 306 -9.06 14.39 -12.03
C SER A 306 -8.02 14.47 -10.92
N GLN A 307 -7.75 13.36 -10.20
CA GLN A 307 -6.89 13.35 -9.01
C GLN A 307 -7.24 14.45 -8.00
N ASN A 308 -8.52 14.81 -7.89
CA ASN A 308 -9.03 15.86 -6.99
C ASN A 308 -9.25 15.35 -5.56
N ALA A 309 -9.18 14.05 -5.32
CA ALA A 309 -9.31 13.51 -3.97
C ALA A 309 -8.04 13.78 -3.16
N ASN A 310 -8.17 13.85 -1.83
CA ASN A 310 -7.02 13.97 -0.90
C ASN A 310 -6.11 12.73 -0.86
N TYR A 311 -6.57 11.63 -1.47
CA TYR A 311 -5.85 10.37 -1.54
C TYR A 311 -5.66 10.01 -3.02
N PRO A 312 -4.44 9.62 -3.45
CA PRO A 312 -4.21 9.26 -4.84
C PRO A 312 -4.94 7.96 -5.17
N SER A 313 -5.52 7.90 -6.37
CA SER A 313 -6.25 6.72 -6.77
C SER A 313 -5.34 5.49 -6.90
N HIS A 314 -5.85 4.30 -6.60
CA HIS A 314 -5.06 3.07 -6.71
C HIS A 314 -4.54 2.82 -8.14
N ALA A 315 -5.28 3.28 -9.16
CA ALA A 315 -4.81 3.24 -10.55
C ALA A 315 -3.62 4.18 -10.78
N PHE A 316 -3.71 5.40 -10.26
CA PHE A 316 -2.63 6.39 -10.35
C PHE A 316 -1.38 5.95 -9.58
N ARG A 317 -1.55 5.34 -8.40
CA ARG A 317 -0.45 4.76 -7.62
C ARG A 317 0.29 3.66 -8.38
N LEU A 318 -0.43 2.75 -9.06
CA LEU A 318 0.20 1.74 -9.92
C LEU A 318 0.98 2.40 -11.07
N ALA A 319 0.39 3.37 -11.76
CA ALA A 319 1.04 4.07 -12.87
C ALA A 319 2.31 4.82 -12.41
N SER A 320 2.29 5.35 -11.19
CA SER A 320 3.44 6.00 -10.56
C SER A 320 4.57 5.01 -10.27
N ILE A 321 4.26 3.79 -9.80
CA ILE A 321 5.26 2.71 -9.65
C ILE A 321 5.84 2.30 -11.01
N GLU A 322 4.99 2.11 -12.03
CA GLU A 322 5.43 1.77 -13.40
C GLU A 322 6.40 2.84 -13.95
N SER A 323 6.08 4.12 -13.72
CA SER A 323 6.91 5.28 -14.11
C SER A 323 8.23 5.32 -13.34
N ALA A 324 8.19 5.22 -12.02
CA ALA A 324 9.38 5.22 -11.17
C ALA A 324 10.34 4.06 -11.53
N CYS A 325 9.82 2.87 -11.85
CA CYS A 325 10.65 1.76 -12.30
C CYS A 325 11.46 2.12 -13.54
N LEU A 326 10.84 2.76 -14.54
CA LEU A 326 11.48 3.19 -15.79
C LEU A 326 12.51 4.31 -15.55
N GLU A 327 12.15 5.32 -14.75
CA GLU A 327 13.03 6.45 -14.43
C GLU A 327 14.32 5.98 -13.75
N HIS A 328 14.19 5.06 -12.79
CA HIS A 328 15.29 4.54 -12.01
C HIS A 328 15.97 3.31 -12.61
N LYS A 329 15.46 2.81 -13.75
CA LYS A 329 16.03 1.66 -14.47
C LYS A 329 16.23 0.46 -13.55
N ILE A 330 15.18 0.13 -12.79
CA ILE A 330 15.29 -0.69 -11.58
C ILE A 330 15.92 -2.07 -11.80
N CYS A 331 15.82 -2.63 -13.02
CA CYS A 331 16.53 -3.85 -13.40
C CYS A 331 17.96 -3.53 -13.82
N MET A 332 18.92 -3.70 -12.90
CA MET A 332 20.37 -3.61 -13.17
C MET A 332 20.82 -2.29 -13.84
N ARG A 333 20.10 -1.19 -13.60
CA ARG A 333 20.32 0.10 -14.25
C ARG A 333 20.19 0.07 -15.77
N ASP A 334 19.46 -0.92 -16.30
CA ASP A 334 19.27 -1.14 -17.72
C ASP A 334 17.82 -0.86 -18.14
N ASN A 335 17.66 0.08 -19.07
CA ASN A 335 16.35 0.48 -19.60
C ASN A 335 15.64 -0.64 -20.36
N THR A 336 16.39 -1.49 -21.06
CA THR A 336 15.84 -2.57 -21.88
C THR A 336 15.31 -3.69 -20.99
N LEU A 337 16.08 -4.09 -19.97
CA LEU A 337 15.67 -5.08 -18.98
C LEU A 337 14.44 -4.60 -18.20
N THR A 338 14.49 -3.36 -17.70
CA THR A 338 13.38 -2.76 -16.96
C THR A 338 12.10 -2.71 -17.79
N ARG A 339 12.18 -2.25 -19.04
CA ARG A 339 11.03 -2.25 -19.96
C ARG A 339 10.51 -3.67 -20.21
N SER A 340 11.41 -4.63 -20.42
CA SER A 340 11.03 -6.04 -20.63
C SER A 340 10.30 -6.63 -19.43
N GLY A 341 10.77 -6.34 -18.21
CA GLY A 341 10.11 -6.80 -16.97
C GLY A 341 8.73 -6.17 -16.78
N LEU A 342 8.60 -4.86 -16.99
CA LEU A 342 7.31 -4.16 -16.96
C LEU A 342 6.35 -4.73 -18.01
N GLU A 343 6.78 -4.86 -19.27
CA GLU A 343 5.96 -5.44 -20.32
C GLU A 343 5.47 -6.85 -19.97
N MET A 344 6.34 -7.67 -19.37
CA MET A 344 5.97 -9.01 -18.90
C MET A 344 4.91 -8.95 -17.81
N GLY A 345 5.12 -8.11 -16.78
CA GLY A 345 4.17 -7.93 -15.68
C GLY A 345 2.82 -7.42 -16.17
N MET A 346 2.81 -6.41 -17.04
CA MET A 346 1.60 -5.84 -17.63
C MET A 346 0.83 -6.85 -18.47
N LYS A 347 1.51 -7.58 -19.37
CA LYS A 347 0.88 -8.65 -20.15
C LYS A 347 0.30 -9.73 -19.23
N SER A 348 1.01 -10.07 -18.16
CA SER A 348 0.57 -11.06 -17.17
C SER A 348 -0.70 -10.60 -16.45
N TYR A 349 -0.69 -9.42 -15.82
CA TYR A 349 -1.83 -8.96 -15.05
C TYR A 349 -3.05 -8.67 -15.92
N ILE A 350 -2.89 -8.11 -17.13
CA ILE A 350 -4.02 -7.86 -18.04
C ILE A 350 -4.66 -9.19 -18.40
N LYS A 351 -3.87 -10.16 -18.84
CA LYS A 351 -4.37 -11.47 -19.23
C LYS A 351 -5.06 -12.19 -18.06
N LYS A 352 -4.46 -12.17 -16.87
CA LYS A 352 -4.91 -12.95 -15.71
C LYS A 352 -6.10 -12.30 -14.98
N LEU A 353 -6.10 -10.98 -14.81
CA LEU A 353 -7.20 -10.30 -14.09
C LEU A 353 -8.45 -10.14 -14.96
N THR A 354 -8.31 -9.96 -16.28
CA THR A 354 -9.44 -10.10 -17.23
C THR A 354 -9.98 -11.53 -17.23
N CYS A 355 -9.08 -12.53 -17.16
CA CYS A 355 -9.49 -13.92 -17.03
C CYS A 355 -10.23 -14.17 -15.70
N ALA A 356 -9.78 -13.58 -14.58
CA ALA A 356 -10.42 -13.74 -13.27
C ALA A 356 -11.83 -13.14 -13.23
N SER A 357 -11.98 -11.89 -13.69
CA SER A 357 -13.26 -11.17 -13.70
C SER A 357 -14.26 -11.68 -14.73
N ASN A 358 -13.78 -12.38 -15.77
CA ASN A 358 -14.60 -12.83 -16.89
C ASN A 358 -15.37 -11.67 -17.57
N ASN A 359 -14.86 -10.44 -17.45
CA ASN A 359 -15.40 -9.22 -18.03
C ASN A 359 -14.26 -8.22 -18.33
N ASN A 360 -14.61 -6.99 -18.75
CA ASN A 360 -13.64 -5.94 -19.09
C ASN A 360 -13.37 -4.93 -17.95
N GLU A 361 -13.90 -5.12 -16.75
CA GLU A 361 -13.79 -4.14 -15.64
C GLU A 361 -12.33 -3.83 -15.30
N PHE A 362 -11.46 -4.85 -15.28
CA PHE A 362 -10.03 -4.63 -15.07
C PHE A 362 -9.40 -3.76 -16.18
N ILE A 363 -9.79 -3.99 -17.43
CA ILE A 363 -9.28 -3.23 -18.57
C ILE A 363 -9.75 -1.77 -18.48
N GLU A 364 -11.02 -1.55 -18.16
CA GLU A 364 -11.59 -0.23 -17.97
C GLU A 364 -10.87 0.52 -16.85
N TRP A 365 -10.66 -0.12 -15.70
CA TRP A 365 -9.86 0.42 -14.60
C TRP A 365 -8.42 0.76 -15.04
N ARG A 366 -7.74 -0.15 -15.75
CA ARG A 366 -6.37 0.06 -16.23
C ARG A 366 -6.25 1.18 -17.27
N LEU A 367 -7.26 1.37 -18.12
CA LEU A 367 -7.26 2.42 -19.13
C LEU A 367 -7.35 3.83 -18.53
N THR A 368 -7.89 3.96 -17.32
CA THR A 368 -7.92 5.25 -16.63
C THR A 368 -6.53 5.83 -16.34
N MET A 369 -5.51 4.98 -16.23
CA MET A 369 -4.12 5.42 -16.04
C MET A 369 -3.57 6.20 -17.24
N ASN A 370 -4.16 6.03 -18.43
CA ASN A 370 -3.70 6.69 -19.66
C ASN A 370 -4.30 8.09 -19.86
N ILE A 371 -5.08 8.59 -18.90
CA ILE A 371 -5.63 9.95 -18.95
C ILE A 371 -4.47 10.94 -18.82
N PRO A 372 -4.33 11.93 -19.74
CA PRO A 372 -3.20 12.87 -19.72
C PRO A 372 -3.01 13.62 -18.39
N ALA A 373 -4.11 13.93 -17.69
CA ALA A 373 -4.08 14.58 -16.38
C ALA A 373 -3.28 13.77 -15.34
N ASN A 374 -3.23 12.43 -15.43
CA ASN A 374 -2.42 11.63 -14.53
C ASN A 374 -0.92 11.87 -14.76
N GLN A 375 -0.47 11.98 -16.01
CA GLN A 375 0.94 12.28 -16.29
C GLN A 375 1.31 13.68 -15.79
N GLU A 376 0.46 14.68 -16.03
CA GLU A 376 0.67 16.04 -15.52
C GLU A 376 0.74 16.06 -13.98
N HIS A 377 -0.18 15.35 -13.32
CA HIS A 377 -0.19 15.24 -11.85
C HIS A 377 1.05 14.54 -11.31
N TYR A 378 1.52 13.49 -11.99
CA TYR A 378 2.74 12.80 -11.62
C TYR A 378 3.97 13.71 -11.71
N GLU A 379 4.06 14.54 -12.76
CA GLU A 379 5.14 15.53 -12.90
C GLU A 379 5.13 16.57 -11.77
N LYS A 380 3.95 17.02 -11.34
CA LYS A 380 3.79 17.91 -10.17
C LYS A 380 4.27 17.24 -8.89
N ILE A 381 3.93 15.97 -8.68
CA ILE A 381 4.42 15.18 -7.53
C ILE A 381 5.95 15.06 -7.58
N CYS A 382 6.51 14.67 -8.72
CA CYS A 382 7.97 14.51 -8.87
C CYS A 382 8.73 15.80 -8.53
N ALA A 383 8.17 16.97 -8.85
CA ALA A 383 8.75 18.26 -8.51
C ALA A 383 8.92 18.51 -7.00
N ILE A 384 8.06 17.92 -6.15
CA ILE A 384 8.04 18.12 -4.70
C ILE A 384 8.53 16.90 -3.90
N THR A 385 8.87 15.79 -4.56
CA THR A 385 9.34 14.57 -3.86
C THR A 385 10.57 14.80 -2.97
N GLY A 386 11.42 15.77 -3.31
CA GLY A 386 12.59 16.14 -2.51
C GLY A 386 12.22 16.62 -1.10
N ASP A 387 11.05 17.23 -0.94
CA ASP A 387 10.56 17.80 0.32
C ASP A 387 9.99 16.74 1.26
N TRP A 388 9.59 15.60 0.69
CA TRP A 388 8.96 14.49 1.40
C TRP A 388 9.85 13.26 1.53
N SER A 389 10.90 13.16 0.72
CA SER A 389 11.87 12.06 0.80
C SER A 389 12.92 12.32 1.88
N ASN A 390 13.37 11.28 2.57
CA ASN A 390 14.58 11.33 3.38
C ASN A 390 15.79 11.07 2.47
N LEU A 391 16.69 12.06 2.31
CA LEU A 391 17.88 12.03 1.44
C LEU A 391 18.84 10.84 1.69
N MET A 392 18.59 10.01 2.70
CA MET A 392 19.29 8.75 2.89
C MET A 392 18.78 7.59 1.99
N PHE A 393 17.57 7.64 1.43
CA PHE A 393 17.07 6.67 0.43
C PHE A 393 16.00 7.27 -0.50
N GLY A 394 16.14 8.55 -0.85
CA GLY A 394 15.41 9.13 -1.99
C GLY A 394 16.03 8.63 -3.28
N VAL A 395 15.57 7.48 -3.76
CA VAL A 395 15.99 6.78 -4.98
C VAL A 395 17.17 7.43 -5.72
N ARG A 396 18.36 7.31 -5.12
CA ARG A 396 19.64 7.44 -5.78
C ARG A 396 20.39 6.18 -5.45
N ASP A 397 20.23 5.22 -6.34
CA ASP A 397 21.19 4.24 -6.85
C ASP A 397 22.39 3.80 -5.98
N GLU A 398 23.08 4.70 -5.29
CA GLU A 398 24.33 4.48 -4.56
C GLU A 398 24.11 3.70 -3.24
N ASP A 399 23.04 3.98 -2.48
CA ASP A 399 22.80 3.30 -1.20
C ASP A 399 22.19 1.90 -1.34
N LEU A 400 21.42 1.64 -2.41
CA LEU A 400 20.96 0.28 -2.77
C LEU A 400 22.18 -0.62 -3.02
N VAL A 401 23.17 -0.09 -3.74
CA VAL A 401 24.43 -0.80 -4.04
C VAL A 401 25.28 -1.02 -2.79
N GLU A 402 25.31 -0.07 -1.84
CA GLU A 402 26.10 -0.24 -0.60
C GLU A 402 25.47 -1.27 0.36
N LYS A 403 24.13 -1.32 0.45
CA LYS A 403 23.43 -2.42 1.15
C LYS A 403 23.54 -3.77 0.43
N LEU A 404 23.51 -3.79 -0.91
CA LEU A 404 23.81 -4.98 -1.71
C LEU A 404 25.26 -5.45 -1.49
N LYS A 405 26.22 -4.52 -1.33
CA LYS A 405 27.62 -4.83 -1.00
C LYS A 405 27.79 -5.36 0.42
N LEU A 406 27.05 -4.84 1.40
CA LEU A 406 27.05 -5.37 2.78
C LEU A 406 26.53 -6.81 2.82
N LYS A 407 25.49 -7.15 2.04
CA LYS A 407 25.03 -8.54 1.86
C LYS A 407 26.12 -9.44 1.25
N VAL A 408 26.92 -8.97 0.28
CA VAL A 408 28.04 -9.75 -0.27
C VAL A 408 29.17 -9.95 0.73
N HIS A 409 29.40 -8.99 1.64
CA HIS A 409 30.47 -9.07 2.63
C HIS A 409 30.14 -9.95 3.85
N ASP A 410 28.88 -10.04 4.26
CA ASP A 410 28.45 -10.88 5.41
C ASP A 410 28.45 -12.39 5.08
N PHE A 411 28.39 -12.77 3.81
CA PHE A 411 28.60 -14.17 3.36
C PHE A 411 30.07 -14.49 3.01
N GLY A 412 30.98 -13.51 3.14
CA GLY A 412 32.36 -13.58 2.65
C GLY A 412 33.45 -13.84 3.70
N LEU A 413 33.11 -14.10 4.96
CA LEU A 413 34.10 -14.40 6.02
C LEU A 413 33.71 -15.62 6.86
N ASN A 414 33.71 -16.79 6.22
CA ASN A 414 34.08 -18.05 6.89
C ASN A 414 34.68 -19.07 5.91
N LYS A 415 35.64 -18.61 5.10
CA LYS A 415 36.64 -19.47 4.46
C LYS A 415 38.02 -19.02 4.89
N ASN A 416 38.39 -19.37 6.12
CA ASN A 416 39.75 -19.73 6.54
C ASN A 416 39.78 -20.01 8.05
N SER A 417 39.35 -21.21 8.44
CA SER A 417 39.96 -22.02 9.51
C SER A 417 39.48 -23.46 9.40
#